data_AF-H1VPQ3-F1
#
_entry.id   AF-H1VPQ3-F1
#
_cell.length_a   1.000
_cell.length_b   1.000
_cell.length_c   1.000
_cell.angle_alpha   90.00
_cell.angle_beta   90.00
_cell.angle_gamma   90.00
#
_symmetry.space_group_name_H-M   'P 1'
#
loop_
_entity.id
_entity.type
_entity.pdbx_description
1 polymer ?
#
loop_
_entity_poly.entity_id
_entity_poly.type
_entity_poly.pdbx_seq_one_letter_code
_entity_poly.pdbx_strand_id
1 'polypeptide(L)'
;MKGVSFFPSAALCLAAVAAGLAMPRSYAVDRSYSLMSEAGTNYSVFEHAATNSRTRFVQDSGICETTQGVKQFSGYFDVGTDQNMFFWFFEARKDAKTAPLALWLNGGPGCSSMLGLFQENGPCTFGTGGGAEPTLNPNSWNNFANMLYVDQPIGAGFSYGTSDTTSTVKAAPKVWALMQSFYTQFPDYKNRDFGPERGH
;
A
#
# COMPACT_ATOMS: atom_id res chain seq x y z
N MET A 1 -62.51 44.49 58.76
CA MET A 1 -61.04 44.38 58.74
C MET A 1 -60.65 42.95 58.46
N LYS A 2 -59.66 42.78 57.56
CA LYS A 2 -58.92 41.56 57.21
C LYS A 2 -59.63 40.55 56.27
N GLY A 3 -59.26 40.65 55.00
CA GLY A 3 -59.35 39.54 54.06
C GLY A 3 -58.25 38.51 54.34
N VAL A 4 -58.55 37.25 54.07
CA VAL A 4 -57.58 36.15 54.05
C VAL A 4 -57.76 35.44 52.72
N SER A 5 -56.78 35.61 51.86
CA SER A 5 -56.69 35.01 50.54
C SER A 5 -56.20 33.56 50.67
N PHE A 6 -56.96 32.60 50.14
CA PHE A 6 -56.54 31.23 49.92
C PHE A 6 -55.66 31.17 48.66
N PHE A 7 -54.42 30.70 48.78
CA PHE A 7 -53.58 30.32 47.63
C PHE A 7 -53.62 28.80 47.45
N PRO A 8 -53.83 28.26 46.23
CA PRO A 8 -53.62 26.85 45.97
C PRO A 8 -52.12 26.59 45.74
N SER A 9 -51.60 25.55 46.37
CA SER A 9 -50.23 25.08 46.16
C SER A 9 -50.16 24.34 44.82
N ALA A 10 -49.53 24.95 43.81
CA ALA A 10 -49.25 24.29 42.55
C ALA A 10 -47.96 23.46 42.70
N ALA A 11 -48.09 22.14 42.60
CA ALA A 11 -46.94 21.24 42.53
C ALA A 11 -46.23 21.42 41.18
N LEU A 12 -45.02 21.96 41.22
CA LEU A 12 -44.16 22.15 40.06
C LEU A 12 -43.47 20.82 39.73
N CYS A 13 -44.00 20.06 38.77
CA CYS A 13 -43.28 18.93 38.19
C CYS A 13 -42.10 19.46 37.37
N LEU A 14 -40.87 19.39 37.90
CA LEU A 14 -39.66 19.56 37.10
C LEU A 14 -39.50 18.36 36.17
N ALA A 15 -39.84 18.52 34.91
CA ALA A 15 -39.37 17.62 33.86
C ALA A 15 -37.87 17.88 33.64
N ALA A 16 -37.02 16.94 34.04
CA ALA A 16 -35.61 16.96 33.71
C ALA A 16 -35.45 16.72 32.20
N VAL A 17 -35.11 17.76 31.44
CA VAL A 17 -34.72 17.62 30.04
C VAL A 17 -33.32 16.99 30.03
N ALA A 18 -33.25 15.68 29.78
CA ALA A 18 -31.99 15.01 29.49
C ALA A 18 -31.50 15.51 28.12
N ALA A 19 -30.65 16.55 28.13
CA ALA A 19 -29.85 16.90 26.98
C ALA A 19 -28.89 15.72 26.73
N GLY A 20 -29.24 14.87 25.76
CA GLY A 20 -28.37 13.79 25.32
C GLY A 20 -27.05 14.40 24.85
N LEU A 21 -25.99 14.24 25.64
CA LEU A 21 -24.64 14.51 25.19
C LEU A 21 -24.36 13.52 24.06
N ALA A 22 -24.41 14.01 22.82
CA ALA A 22 -23.89 13.28 21.68
C ALA A 22 -22.41 13.00 21.97
N MET A 23 -22.07 11.74 22.27
CA MET A 23 -20.68 11.34 22.39
C MET A 23 -19.99 11.64 21.04
N PRO A 24 -18.78 12.22 21.06
CA PRO A 24 -18.06 12.45 19.81
C PRO A 24 -17.87 11.10 19.11
N ARG A 25 -18.31 11.03 17.86
CA ARG A 25 -18.10 9.85 17.01
C ARG A 25 -16.59 9.67 16.93
N SER A 26 -16.06 8.58 17.50
CA SER A 26 -14.63 8.28 17.39
C SER A 26 -14.36 7.91 15.93
N TYR A 27 -13.85 8.86 15.16
CA TYR A 27 -13.34 8.55 13.84
C TYR A 27 -12.02 7.81 14.04
N ALA A 28 -11.94 6.60 13.52
CA ALA A 28 -10.69 5.87 13.49
C ALA A 28 -9.69 6.70 12.65
N VAL A 29 -8.50 6.97 13.19
CA VAL A 29 -7.48 7.83 12.57
C VAL A 29 -6.39 6.95 11.98
N ASP A 30 -5.96 7.25 10.75
CA ASP A 30 -4.86 6.56 10.08
C ASP A 30 -3.56 6.66 10.90
N ARG A 31 -2.74 5.61 10.86
CA ARG A 31 -1.48 5.55 11.62
C ARG A 31 -0.30 5.37 10.70
N SER A 32 0.79 6.07 11.00
CA SER A 32 2.08 5.91 10.31
C SER A 32 3.20 5.88 11.33
N TYR A 33 4.05 4.87 11.26
CA TYR A 33 5.15 4.66 12.21
C TYR A 33 6.25 3.80 11.61
N SER A 34 7.45 3.84 12.19
CA SER A 34 8.59 3.03 11.78
C SER A 34 8.86 1.93 12.81
N LEU A 35 9.27 0.76 12.33
CA LEU A 35 9.67 -0.38 13.14
C LEU A 35 11.05 -0.86 12.70
N MET A 36 11.82 -1.40 13.64
CA MET A 36 13.10 -2.05 13.35
C MET A 36 12.92 -3.56 13.47
N SER A 37 13.33 -4.32 12.45
CA SER A 37 13.36 -5.78 12.53
C SER A 37 14.47 -6.25 13.47
N GLU A 38 14.42 -7.52 13.88
CA GLU A 38 15.52 -8.15 14.64
C GLU A 38 16.85 -8.12 13.89
N ALA A 39 16.79 -8.13 12.55
CA ALA A 39 17.94 -7.98 11.67
C ALA A 39 18.41 -6.52 11.47
N GLY A 40 17.82 -5.56 12.21
CA GLY A 40 18.20 -4.15 12.15
C GLY A 40 17.64 -3.36 10.97
N THR A 41 16.71 -3.92 10.21
CA THR A 41 16.09 -3.24 9.06
C THR A 41 14.98 -2.32 9.53
N ASN A 42 15.07 -1.02 9.20
CA ASN A 42 13.99 -0.06 9.47
C ASN A 42 12.93 -0.15 8.36
N TYR A 43 11.69 -0.45 8.72
CA TYR A 43 10.56 -0.45 7.81
C TYR A 43 9.47 0.50 8.28
N SER A 44 8.89 1.22 7.32
CA SER A 44 7.75 2.10 7.53
C SER A 44 6.46 1.29 7.48
N VAL A 45 5.53 1.62 8.37
CA VAL A 45 4.22 1.00 8.47
C VAL A 45 3.15 2.08 8.35
N PHE A 46 2.18 1.84 7.49
CA PHE A 46 0.95 2.60 7.42
C PHE A 46 -0.24 1.71 7.70
N GLU A 47 -1.21 2.20 8.47
CA GLU A 47 -2.48 1.53 8.74
C GLU A 47 -3.63 2.47 8.42
N HIS A 48 -4.49 2.05 7.50
CA HIS A 48 -5.67 2.79 7.13
C HIS A 48 -6.82 2.42 8.05
N ALA A 49 -7.35 3.39 8.77
CA ALA A 49 -8.24 3.15 9.90
C ALA A 49 -9.65 2.72 9.47
N ALA A 50 -10.11 3.14 8.28
CA ALA A 50 -11.43 2.79 7.78
C ALA A 50 -11.50 1.37 7.17
N THR A 51 -10.39 0.88 6.59
CA THR A 51 -10.32 -0.44 5.92
C THR A 51 -9.58 -1.47 6.76
N ASN A 52 -8.90 -1.03 7.83
CA ASN A 52 -7.95 -1.82 8.60
C ASN A 52 -6.84 -2.45 7.73
N SER A 53 -6.53 -1.83 6.58
CA SER A 53 -5.48 -2.31 5.67
C SER A 53 -4.14 -1.76 6.11
N ARG A 54 -3.13 -2.61 6.07
CA ARG A 54 -1.76 -2.25 6.42
C ARG A 54 -0.86 -2.24 5.19
N THR A 55 0.08 -1.31 5.17
CA THR A 55 1.21 -1.31 4.25
C THR A 55 2.49 -1.31 5.07
N ARG A 56 3.47 -2.13 4.69
CA ARG A 56 4.79 -2.18 5.31
C ARG A 56 5.83 -2.12 4.23
N PHE A 57 6.79 -1.20 4.29
CA PHE A 57 7.83 -1.12 3.27
C PHE A 57 9.16 -0.60 3.82
N VAL A 58 10.23 -1.02 3.16
CA VAL A 58 11.56 -0.45 3.30
C VAL A 58 11.76 0.51 2.13
N GLN A 59 12.24 1.70 2.43
CA GLN A 59 12.69 2.65 1.42
C GLN A 59 14.20 2.47 1.21
N ASP A 60 14.63 2.48 -0.05
CA ASP A 60 16.02 2.55 -0.47
C ASP A 60 16.89 1.43 0.12
N SER A 61 16.53 0.18 -0.18
CA SER A 61 17.29 -1.00 0.24
C SER A 61 18.73 -1.03 -0.26
N GLY A 62 19.05 -0.28 -1.33
CA GLY A 62 20.37 -0.23 -1.95
C GLY A 62 20.73 -1.51 -2.71
N ILE A 63 19.79 -2.45 -2.85
CA ILE A 63 20.07 -3.76 -3.46
C ILE A 63 20.11 -3.65 -4.98
N CYS A 64 19.02 -3.19 -5.62
CA CYS A 64 18.88 -3.29 -7.07
C CYS A 64 19.09 -1.95 -7.77
N GLU A 65 18.39 -0.90 -7.33
CA GLU A 65 18.59 0.45 -7.84
C GLU A 65 19.57 1.22 -6.94
N THR A 66 20.68 1.67 -7.52
CA THR A 66 21.75 2.39 -6.82
C THR A 66 22.06 3.75 -7.45
N THR A 67 21.30 4.15 -8.48
CA THR A 67 21.41 5.47 -9.10
C THR A 67 21.06 6.55 -8.09
N GLN A 68 21.94 7.53 -7.94
CA GLN A 68 21.75 8.63 -6.99
C GLN A 68 20.45 9.40 -7.28
N GLY A 69 19.63 9.57 -6.25
CA GLY A 69 18.37 10.32 -6.32
C GLY A 69 17.18 9.53 -6.83
N VAL A 70 17.36 8.26 -7.23
CA VAL A 70 16.26 7.37 -7.61
C VAL A 70 15.82 6.57 -6.39
N LYS A 71 14.55 6.72 -6.01
CA LYS A 71 14.02 5.99 -4.85
C LYS A 71 13.49 4.62 -5.25
N GLN A 72 13.60 3.69 -4.32
CA GLN A 72 12.97 2.37 -4.41
C GLN A 72 12.24 2.03 -3.12
N PHE A 73 11.17 1.27 -3.24
CA PHE A 73 10.34 0.86 -2.12
C PHE A 73 9.96 -0.59 -2.28
N SER A 74 10.25 -1.43 -1.29
CA SER A 74 9.85 -2.84 -1.32
C SER A 74 9.17 -3.23 -0.03
N GLY A 75 8.18 -4.11 -0.13
CA GLY A 75 7.44 -4.55 1.04
C GLY A 75 6.09 -5.16 0.67
N TYR A 76 5.10 -4.94 1.52
CA TYR A 76 3.82 -5.64 1.50
C TYR A 76 2.63 -4.69 1.60
N PHE A 77 1.62 -4.98 0.80
CA PHE A 77 0.25 -4.47 0.96
C PHE A 77 -0.66 -5.59 1.44
N ASP A 78 -1.46 -5.30 2.46
CA ASP A 78 -2.54 -6.20 2.88
C ASP A 78 -3.73 -6.04 1.92
N VAL A 79 -4.06 -7.11 1.18
CA VAL A 79 -5.13 -7.13 0.16
C VAL A 79 -6.35 -7.96 0.58
N GLY A 80 -6.37 -8.37 1.85
CA GLY A 80 -7.41 -9.14 2.49
C GLY A 80 -6.97 -9.65 3.87
N THR A 81 -7.85 -10.40 4.54
CA THR A 81 -7.54 -11.05 5.81
C THR A 81 -6.45 -12.11 5.59
N ASP A 82 -5.31 -11.94 6.25
CA ASP A 82 -4.15 -12.84 6.10
C ASP A 82 -3.70 -12.99 4.63
N GLN A 83 -3.71 -11.88 3.87
CA GLN A 83 -3.28 -11.87 2.47
C GLN A 83 -2.33 -10.70 2.23
N ASN A 84 -1.04 -11.01 2.15
CA ASN A 84 0.05 -10.04 2.08
C ASN A 84 0.69 -10.12 0.70
N MET A 85 0.49 -9.09 -0.11
CA MET A 85 1.01 -9.04 -1.49
C MET A 85 2.31 -8.24 -1.53
N PHE A 86 3.37 -8.88 -1.97
CA PHE A 86 4.68 -8.27 -2.11
C PHE A 86 4.74 -7.36 -3.34
N PHE A 87 5.41 -6.22 -3.16
CA PHE A 87 5.71 -5.29 -4.24
C PHE A 87 7.16 -4.81 -4.15
N TRP A 88 7.69 -4.42 -5.32
CA TRP A 88 8.90 -3.61 -5.41
C TRP A 88 8.69 -2.52 -6.44
N PHE A 89 8.75 -1.28 -5.97
CA PHE A 89 8.54 -0.06 -6.74
C PHE A 89 9.88 0.67 -6.93
N PHE A 90 10.08 1.22 -8.13
CA PHE A 90 11.23 2.03 -8.48
C PHE A 90 10.78 3.30 -9.19
N GLU A 91 11.28 4.44 -8.73
CA GLU A 91 11.08 5.70 -9.45
C GLU A 91 11.80 5.68 -10.80
N ALA A 92 11.31 6.49 -11.74
CA ALA A 92 11.99 6.68 -13.01
C ALA A 92 13.34 7.39 -12.81
N ARG A 93 14.40 6.91 -13.45
CA ARG A 93 15.72 7.55 -13.45
C ARG A 93 15.70 8.92 -14.12
N LYS A 94 14.78 9.14 -15.06
CA LYS A 94 14.55 10.42 -15.72
C LYS A 94 13.18 10.95 -15.33
N ASP A 95 13.17 12.17 -14.80
CA ASP A 95 11.94 12.93 -14.53
C ASP A 95 10.87 12.12 -13.77
N ALA A 96 11.22 11.44 -12.67
CA ALA A 96 10.31 10.62 -11.85
C ALA A 96 8.96 11.30 -11.56
N LYS A 97 9.00 12.61 -11.31
CA LYS A 97 7.84 13.47 -11.04
C LYS A 97 6.93 13.73 -12.24
N THR A 98 7.26 13.29 -13.45
CA THR A 98 6.42 13.43 -14.65
C THR A 98 6.32 12.15 -15.46
N ALA A 99 7.24 11.21 -15.27
CA ALA A 99 7.21 9.90 -15.90
C ALA A 99 5.91 9.12 -15.58
N PRO A 100 5.43 8.28 -16.52
CA PRO A 100 4.27 7.42 -16.31
C PRO A 100 4.50 6.40 -15.20
N LEU A 101 3.41 5.81 -14.69
CA LEU A 101 3.46 4.65 -13.80
C LEU A 101 3.14 3.40 -14.62
N ALA A 102 4.01 2.40 -14.55
CA ALA A 102 3.83 1.12 -15.20
C ALA A 102 3.76 0.00 -14.16
N LEU A 103 2.73 -0.85 -14.27
CA LEU A 103 2.58 -2.05 -13.45
C LEU A 103 3.09 -3.26 -14.25
N TRP A 104 4.05 -3.99 -13.68
CA TRP A 104 4.60 -5.20 -14.26
C TRP A 104 4.13 -6.44 -13.50
N LEU A 105 3.55 -7.39 -14.24
CA LEU A 105 3.06 -8.67 -13.73
C LEU A 105 3.60 -9.80 -14.61
N ASN A 106 4.42 -10.69 -14.06
CA ASN A 106 4.77 -11.93 -14.76
C ASN A 106 3.56 -12.90 -14.77
N GLY A 107 3.44 -13.65 -15.86
CA GLY A 107 2.41 -14.67 -16.07
C GLY A 107 2.80 -16.04 -15.52
N GLY A 108 2.01 -17.08 -15.84
CA GLY A 108 2.23 -18.43 -15.33
C GLY A 108 0.98 -19.29 -15.43
N PRO A 109 0.23 -19.51 -14.33
CA PRO A 109 0.05 -18.67 -13.13
C PRO A 109 0.98 -18.98 -11.94
N GLY A 110 1.23 -17.98 -11.09
CA GLY A 110 1.96 -18.17 -9.82
C GLY A 110 3.46 -17.87 -9.86
N CYS A 111 4.02 -17.50 -11.03
CA CYS A 111 5.40 -17.06 -11.10
C CYS A 111 5.56 -15.67 -10.47
N SER A 112 6.72 -15.43 -9.88
CA SER A 112 7.07 -14.13 -9.31
C SER A 112 7.36 -13.10 -10.40
N SER A 113 6.91 -11.87 -10.18
CA SER A 113 7.28 -10.71 -10.99
C SER A 113 8.74 -10.28 -10.78
N MET A 114 9.40 -10.81 -9.75
CA MET A 114 10.84 -10.63 -9.54
C MET A 114 11.66 -11.28 -10.65
N LEU A 115 11.11 -12.27 -11.37
CA LEU A 115 11.75 -12.83 -12.55
C LEU A 115 11.93 -11.75 -13.64
N GLY A 116 10.87 -11.02 -13.98
CA GLY A 116 10.96 -9.92 -14.94
C GLY A 116 11.83 -8.77 -14.45
N LEU A 117 11.79 -8.48 -13.14
CA LEU A 117 12.67 -7.49 -12.53
C LEU A 117 14.15 -7.85 -12.75
N PHE A 118 14.57 -9.08 -12.42
CA PHE A 118 15.99 -9.43 -12.45
C PHE A 118 16.51 -9.91 -13.80
N GLN A 119 15.65 -10.39 -14.70
CA GLN A 119 16.07 -11.06 -15.94
C GLN A 119 15.56 -10.38 -17.21
N GLU A 120 14.57 -9.48 -17.11
CA GLU A 120 13.96 -8.86 -18.29
C GLU A 120 14.25 -7.35 -18.30
N ASN A 121 13.55 -6.57 -17.48
CA ASN A 121 13.49 -5.12 -17.65
C ASN A 121 13.68 -4.29 -16.37
N GLY A 122 13.93 -4.94 -15.23
CA GLY A 122 14.15 -4.22 -13.98
C GLY A 122 15.51 -3.53 -13.89
N PRO A 123 15.73 -2.77 -12.81
CA PRO A 123 16.84 -1.84 -12.68
C PRO A 123 18.20 -2.52 -12.50
N CYS A 124 18.22 -3.79 -12.14
CA CYS A 124 19.42 -4.59 -12.01
C CYS A 124 19.28 -5.98 -12.60
N THR A 125 20.42 -6.57 -12.95
CA THR A 125 20.54 -7.97 -13.36
C THR A 125 21.55 -8.68 -12.48
N PHE A 126 21.37 -9.98 -12.28
CA PHE A 126 22.43 -10.85 -11.78
C PHE A 126 23.12 -11.47 -12.99
N GLY A 127 24.44 -11.27 -13.12
CA GLY A 127 25.19 -11.70 -14.30
C GLY A 127 25.07 -13.20 -14.60
N THR A 128 25.39 -13.59 -15.84
CA THR A 128 25.39 -15.00 -16.28
C THR A 128 26.25 -15.85 -15.34
N GLY A 129 25.63 -16.77 -14.61
CA GLY A 129 26.28 -17.63 -13.62
C GLY A 129 25.85 -17.39 -12.16
N GLY A 130 24.91 -16.47 -11.90
CA GLY A 130 24.38 -16.25 -10.55
C GLY A 130 25.37 -15.52 -9.65
N GLY A 131 26.08 -14.52 -10.19
CA GLY A 131 26.95 -13.65 -9.39
C GLY A 131 26.20 -13.12 -8.16
N ALA A 132 26.88 -13.08 -7.01
CA ALA A 132 26.25 -12.71 -5.74
C ALA A 132 25.77 -11.25 -5.71
N GLU A 133 26.39 -10.39 -6.51
CA GLU A 133 26.13 -8.95 -6.50
C GLU A 133 25.31 -8.51 -7.73
N PRO A 134 24.24 -7.73 -7.53
CA PRO A 134 23.45 -7.16 -8.61
C PRO A 134 24.22 -6.05 -9.35
N THR A 135 24.08 -5.98 -10.66
CA THR A 135 24.63 -4.91 -11.50
C THR A 135 23.51 -4.09 -12.11
N LEU A 136 23.70 -2.76 -12.21
CA LEU A 136 22.70 -1.88 -12.83
C LEU A 136 22.46 -2.28 -14.30
N ASN A 137 21.19 -2.41 -14.65
CA ASN A 137 20.75 -2.65 -16.02
C ASN A 137 20.65 -1.32 -16.77
N PRO A 138 21.51 -1.04 -17.76
CA PRO A 138 21.44 0.19 -18.53
C PRO A 138 20.18 0.27 -19.41
N ASN A 139 19.54 -0.86 -19.70
CA ASN A 139 18.34 -0.95 -20.55
C ASN A 139 17.05 -1.08 -19.73
N SER A 140 17.08 -0.80 -18.43
CA SER A 140 15.89 -0.93 -17.58
C SER A 140 14.75 -0.01 -18.05
N TRP A 141 13.51 -0.49 -17.92
CA TRP A 141 12.33 0.32 -18.20
C TRP A 141 12.16 1.46 -17.20
N ASN A 142 12.73 1.36 -15.99
CA ASN A 142 12.75 2.48 -15.06
C ASN A 142 13.63 3.65 -15.53
N ASN A 143 14.30 3.54 -16.68
CA ASN A 143 14.90 4.71 -17.34
C ASN A 143 13.87 5.79 -17.71
N PHE A 144 12.61 5.39 -17.94
CA PHE A 144 11.56 6.28 -18.47
C PHE A 144 10.21 6.18 -17.77
N ALA A 145 9.98 5.14 -16.95
CA ALA A 145 8.74 4.94 -16.21
C ALA A 145 9.01 4.69 -14.72
N ASN A 146 8.04 5.04 -13.89
CA ASN A 146 7.99 4.57 -12.50
C ASN A 146 7.48 3.13 -12.55
N MET A 147 8.32 2.17 -12.17
CA MET A 147 8.04 0.74 -12.36
C MET A 147 7.57 0.09 -11.06
N LEU A 148 6.38 -0.50 -11.07
CA LEU A 148 5.80 -1.26 -9.95
C LEU A 148 5.76 -2.74 -10.32
N TYR A 149 6.58 -3.56 -9.66
CA TYR A 149 6.57 -5.01 -9.79
C TYR A 149 5.76 -5.63 -8.66
N VAL A 150 4.84 -6.53 -8.96
CA VAL A 150 3.94 -7.14 -7.96
C VAL A 150 3.90 -8.66 -8.10
N ASP A 151 4.14 -9.35 -6.99
CA ASP A 151 4.00 -10.81 -6.93
C ASP A 151 2.53 -11.19 -6.72
N GLN A 152 1.89 -11.65 -7.78
CA GLN A 152 0.50 -12.10 -7.74
C GLN A 152 0.35 -13.47 -8.43
N PRO A 153 -0.64 -14.28 -8.04
CA PRO A 153 -1.56 -14.12 -6.90
C PRO A 153 -0.89 -14.37 -5.53
N ILE A 154 -1.66 -14.35 -4.44
CA ILE A 154 -1.14 -14.72 -3.10
C ILE A 154 -0.54 -16.14 -3.14
N GLY A 155 0.70 -16.28 -2.68
CA GLY A 155 1.51 -17.49 -2.78
C GLY A 155 2.58 -17.44 -3.88
N ALA A 156 2.54 -16.46 -4.79
CA ALA A 156 3.59 -16.24 -5.78
C ALA A 156 4.79 -15.51 -5.16
N GLY A 157 6.01 -15.95 -5.46
CA GLY A 157 7.24 -15.28 -5.05
C GLY A 157 7.30 -15.01 -3.55
N PHE A 158 7.39 -13.74 -3.18
CA PHE A 158 7.43 -13.30 -1.78
C PHE A 158 6.05 -13.01 -1.17
N SER A 159 4.97 -13.05 -1.95
CA SER A 159 3.59 -12.87 -1.47
C SER A 159 3.11 -14.08 -0.68
N TYR A 160 2.50 -13.86 0.48
CA TYR A 160 2.15 -14.93 1.41
C TYR A 160 0.79 -14.72 2.09
N GLY A 161 0.27 -15.82 2.65
CA GLY A 161 -0.97 -15.86 3.41
C GLY A 161 -1.97 -16.87 2.88
N THR A 162 -3.21 -16.78 3.36
CA THR A 162 -4.30 -17.68 2.99
C THR A 162 -4.80 -17.36 1.58
N SER A 163 -4.49 -18.23 0.62
CA SER A 163 -4.90 -18.06 -0.79
C SER A 163 -6.17 -18.85 -1.11
N ASP A 164 -7.19 -18.16 -1.61
CA ASP A 164 -8.42 -18.73 -2.18
C ASP A 164 -8.48 -18.56 -3.72
N THR A 165 -7.37 -18.10 -4.30
CA THR A 165 -7.29 -17.69 -5.71
C THR A 165 -7.10 -18.89 -6.62
N THR A 166 -8.20 -19.38 -7.18
CA THR A 166 -8.22 -20.50 -8.14
C THR A 166 -8.41 -20.07 -9.59
N SER A 167 -8.59 -18.78 -9.85
CA SER A 167 -8.82 -18.23 -11.18
C SER A 167 -8.44 -16.75 -11.26
N THR A 168 -8.26 -16.24 -12.49
CA THR A 168 -7.98 -14.83 -12.76
C THR A 168 -9.08 -13.90 -12.20
N VAL A 169 -10.34 -14.34 -12.23
CA VAL A 169 -11.48 -13.58 -11.70
C VAL A 169 -11.37 -13.35 -10.19
N LYS A 170 -10.77 -14.29 -9.46
CA LYS A 170 -10.49 -14.14 -8.03
C LYS A 170 -9.20 -13.34 -7.75
N ALA A 171 -8.23 -13.38 -8.67
CA ALA A 171 -6.97 -12.65 -8.54
C ALA A 171 -7.14 -11.13 -8.74
N ALA A 172 -7.92 -10.73 -9.75
CA ALA A 172 -8.05 -9.33 -10.16
C ALA A 172 -8.50 -8.37 -9.04
N PRO A 173 -9.49 -8.70 -8.19
CA PRO A 173 -9.87 -7.85 -7.06
C PRO A 173 -8.74 -7.60 -6.07
N LYS A 174 -7.79 -8.55 -5.91
CA LYS A 174 -6.66 -8.41 -4.99
C LYS A 174 -5.60 -7.47 -5.54
N VAL A 175 -5.30 -7.55 -6.84
CA VAL A 175 -4.44 -6.59 -7.52
C VAL A 175 -5.07 -5.19 -7.48
N TRP A 176 -6.39 -5.08 -7.66
CA TRP A 176 -7.10 -3.81 -7.53
C TRP A 176 -7.04 -3.23 -6.12
N ALA A 177 -7.18 -4.05 -5.08
CA ALA A 177 -7.01 -3.63 -3.69
C ALA A 177 -5.58 -3.12 -3.42
N LEU A 178 -4.57 -3.78 -3.98
CA LEU A 178 -3.18 -3.30 -3.92
C LEU A 178 -3.07 -1.93 -4.59
N MET A 179 -3.59 -1.74 -5.81
CA MET A 179 -3.45 -0.46 -6.51
C MET A 179 -4.11 0.70 -5.77
N GLN A 180 -5.30 0.49 -5.19
CA GLN A 180 -5.95 1.52 -4.36
C GLN A 180 -5.11 1.88 -3.13
N SER A 181 -4.53 0.87 -2.49
CA SER A 181 -3.64 1.07 -1.33
C SER A 181 -2.35 1.77 -1.75
N PHE A 182 -1.75 1.36 -2.86
CA PHE A 182 -0.55 1.98 -3.45
C PHE A 182 -0.77 3.47 -3.69
N TYR A 183 -1.84 3.84 -4.37
CA TYR A 183 -2.16 5.25 -4.61
C TYR A 183 -2.43 6.02 -3.32
N THR A 184 -2.95 5.38 -2.28
CA THR A 184 -3.12 6.02 -0.97
C THR A 184 -1.77 6.35 -0.33
N GLN A 185 -0.78 5.45 -0.43
CA GLN A 185 0.57 5.69 0.11
C GLN A 185 1.44 6.59 -0.74
N PHE A 186 1.27 6.51 -2.06
CA PHE A 186 2.07 7.22 -3.04
C PHE A 186 1.16 8.15 -3.86
N PRO A 187 0.57 9.18 -3.23
CA PRO A 187 -0.44 10.04 -3.87
C PRO A 187 0.10 10.81 -5.08
N ASP A 188 1.40 11.07 -5.13
CA ASP A 188 2.10 11.75 -6.23
C ASP A 188 1.97 11.00 -7.58
N TYR A 189 1.56 9.73 -7.54
CA TYR A 189 1.40 8.88 -8.72
C TYR A 189 -0.06 8.72 -9.17
N LYS A 190 -1.05 9.27 -8.45
CA LYS A 190 -2.49 9.17 -8.80
C LYS A 190 -2.85 9.79 -10.15
N ASN A 191 -2.16 10.86 -10.55
CA ASN A 191 -2.48 11.64 -11.76
C ASN A 191 -1.50 11.34 -12.91
N ARG A 192 -0.90 10.15 -12.93
CA ARG A 192 0.03 9.72 -13.97
C ARG A 192 -0.70 8.92 -15.04
N ASP A 193 -0.18 8.97 -16.26
CA ASP A 193 -0.55 7.99 -17.27
C ASP A 193 -0.22 6.59 -16.75
N PHE A 194 -1.21 5.69 -16.79
CA PHE A 194 -1.13 4.32 -16.30
C PHE A 194 -1.19 3.35 -17.48
N GLY A 195 -0.08 2.67 -17.77
CA GLY A 195 0.03 1.74 -18.90
C GLY A 195 0.30 0.30 -18.43
N PRO A 196 -0.49 -0.69 -18.89
CA PRO A 196 -0.06 -2.08 -18.90
C PRO A 196 0.77 -2.31 -20.17
N GLU A 197 2.10 -2.25 -20.08
CA GLU A 197 2.94 -2.65 -21.21
C GLU A 197 2.94 -4.18 -21.29
N ARG A 198 2.13 -4.71 -22.22
CA ARG A 198 2.21 -6.10 -22.64
C ARG A 198 3.55 -6.30 -23.34
N GLY A 199 4.43 -7.10 -22.74
CA GLY A 199 5.57 -7.67 -23.44
C GLY A 199 5.10 -8.36 -24.71
N HIS A 200 5.65 -7.93 -25.84
CA HIS A 200 5.54 -8.60 -27.13
C HIS A 200 6.68 -9.61 -27.28
#